data_AF-A0A927TF24-F1
#
_entry.id   AF-A0A927TF24-F1
#
_cell.length_a   1.000
_cell.length_b   1.000
_cell.length_c   1.000
_cell.angle_alpha   90.00
_cell.angle_beta   90.00
_cell.angle_gamma   90.00
#
_symmetry.space_group_name_H-M   'P 1'
#
loop_
_entity.id
_entity.type
_entity.pdbx_description
1 polymer ?
#
loop_
_entity_poly.entity_id
_entity_poly.type
_entity_poly.pdbx_seq_one_letter_code
_entity_poly.pdbx_strand_id
1 'polypeptide(L)'
;MNEQAWIEEVVAKIKKKELAVVARNAHKIPSKSVNGTFNDLTGHNHCWWTNGFWGGILWQLYHATKEEIYLEAAEELERKLDVNLMNAEKMDHDSGFKWLPTAIANYKVQGKPESRNRGLLAADNLAGRFNHVGRFIRAWNGGAYKTERTGWAIIDCMMNLPLLYWAYEELEDPRYLQIAAMHADTVMKYFVR
;
A
#
# COMPACT_ATOMS: atom_id res chain seq x y z
N MET A 1 24.19 -1.89 28.06
CA MET A 1 24.43 -1.98 26.61
C MET A 1 24.25 -0.58 26.05
N ASN A 2 25.19 -0.05 25.27
CA ASN A 2 25.00 1.25 24.60
C ASN A 2 23.90 1.09 23.54
N GLU A 3 22.87 1.93 23.59
CA GLU A 3 21.73 1.88 22.65
C GLU A 3 22.20 1.95 21.19
N GLN A 4 23.20 2.79 20.91
CA GLN A 4 23.80 2.90 19.58
C GLN A 4 24.42 1.57 19.12
N ALA A 5 25.16 0.89 20.00
CA ALA A 5 25.77 -0.40 19.66
C ALA A 5 24.71 -1.49 19.41
N TRP A 6 23.60 -1.45 20.16
CA TRP A 6 22.48 -2.36 19.93
C TRP A 6 21.79 -2.10 18.57
N ILE A 7 21.56 -0.83 18.22
CA ILE A 7 20.99 -0.44 16.92
C ILE A 7 21.88 -0.94 15.77
N GLU A 8 23.18 -0.69 15.84
CA GLU A 8 24.14 -1.10 14.82
C GLU A 8 24.17 -2.63 14.64
N GLU A 9 24.16 -3.38 15.74
CA GLU A 9 24.11 -4.84 15.72
C GLU A 9 22.81 -5.36 15.09
N VAL A 10 21.66 -4.80 15.46
CA VAL A 10 20.36 -5.20 14.93
C VAL A 10 20.24 -4.85 13.44
N VAL A 11 20.67 -3.66 13.03
CA VAL A 11 20.68 -3.25 11.62
C VAL A 11 21.56 -4.16 10.79
N ALA A 12 22.75 -4.53 11.28
CA ALA A 12 23.63 -5.47 10.58
C ALA A 12 22.97 -6.85 10.39
N LYS A 13 22.28 -7.36 11.42
CA LYS A 13 21.52 -8.61 11.34
C LYS A 13 20.38 -8.54 10.32
N ILE A 14 19.63 -7.42 10.29
CA ILE A 14 18.56 -7.19 9.32
C ILE A 14 19.12 -7.18 7.90
N LYS A 15 20.13 -6.33 7.62
CA LYS A 15 20.75 -6.22 6.29
C LYS A 15 21.23 -7.58 5.76
N LYS A 16 21.90 -8.38 6.61
CA LYS A 16 22.34 -9.73 6.25
C LYS A 16 21.18 -10.67 5.94
N LYS A 17 20.14 -10.68 6.79
CA LYS A 17 18.98 -11.57 6.63
C LYS A 17 18.18 -11.23 5.38
N GLU A 18 17.95 -9.93 5.13
CA GLU A 18 17.03 -9.49 4.08
C GLU A 18 17.56 -9.78 2.67
N LEU A 19 18.88 -9.87 2.46
CA LEU A 19 19.44 -10.37 1.19
C LEU A 19 18.98 -11.81 0.88
N ALA A 20 18.95 -12.67 1.89
CA ALA A 20 18.44 -14.04 1.73
C ALA A 20 16.90 -14.09 1.64
N VAL A 21 16.20 -13.10 2.20
CA VAL A 21 14.73 -13.01 2.10
C VAL A 21 14.32 -12.57 0.70
N VAL A 22 14.93 -11.52 0.13
CA VAL A 22 14.62 -11.06 -1.23
C VAL A 22 14.93 -12.14 -2.26
N ALA A 23 16.07 -12.83 -2.15
CA ALA A 23 16.42 -13.92 -3.07
C ALA A 23 15.41 -15.09 -3.03
N ARG A 24 14.93 -15.48 -1.84
CA ARG A 24 13.92 -16.56 -1.71
C ARG A 24 12.52 -16.17 -2.17
N ASN A 25 12.25 -14.86 -2.23
CA ASN A 25 10.98 -14.30 -2.69
C ASN A 25 11.08 -13.65 -4.07
N ALA A 26 12.17 -13.94 -4.81
CA ALA A 26 12.32 -13.49 -6.18
C ALA A 26 11.08 -13.86 -7.00
N HIS A 27 10.56 -12.89 -7.74
CA HIS A 27 9.40 -13.02 -8.59
C HIS A 27 8.08 -13.41 -7.88
N LYS A 28 7.99 -13.33 -6.54
CA LYS A 28 6.75 -13.60 -5.81
C LYS A 28 6.01 -12.33 -5.43
N ILE A 29 4.73 -12.47 -5.12
CA ILE A 29 3.98 -11.53 -4.27
C ILE A 29 3.82 -12.20 -2.89
N PRO A 30 4.79 -12.01 -1.96
CA PRO A 30 4.74 -12.66 -0.66
C PRO A 30 3.69 -12.01 0.23
N SER A 31 2.95 -12.83 1.00
CA SER A 31 1.91 -12.34 1.91
C SER A 31 2.08 -12.87 3.33
N LYS A 32 2.09 -14.20 3.51
CA LYS A 32 2.19 -14.83 4.82
C LYS A 32 3.11 -16.05 4.80
N SER A 33 3.69 -16.36 5.96
CA SER A 33 4.51 -17.56 6.11
C SER A 33 3.64 -18.82 6.18
N VAL A 34 4.00 -19.82 5.38
CA VAL A 34 3.44 -21.17 5.37
C VAL A 34 4.64 -22.11 5.49
N ASN A 35 4.69 -22.91 6.57
CA ASN A 35 5.81 -23.84 6.82
C ASN A 35 7.21 -23.18 6.79
N GLY A 36 7.32 -21.94 7.29
CA GLY A 36 8.59 -21.22 7.40
C GLY A 36 9.02 -20.45 6.14
N THR A 37 8.24 -20.47 5.06
CA THR A 37 8.49 -19.69 3.83
C THR A 37 7.29 -18.83 3.48
N PHE A 38 7.49 -17.67 2.85
CA PHE A 38 6.34 -16.90 2.36
C PHE A 38 5.69 -17.62 1.18
N ASN A 39 4.35 -17.60 1.17
CA ASN A 39 3.57 -18.04 0.02
C ASN A 39 3.76 -17.08 -1.17
N ASP A 40 3.26 -17.47 -2.34
CA ASP A 40 3.20 -16.61 -3.52
C ASP A 40 1.75 -16.35 -3.90
N LEU A 41 1.38 -15.08 -4.05
CA LEU A 41 0.07 -14.66 -4.53
C LEU A 41 0.04 -14.34 -6.03
N THR A 42 1.15 -14.47 -6.74
CA THR A 42 1.21 -14.36 -8.20
C THR A 42 0.24 -15.37 -8.83
N GLY A 43 -0.60 -14.92 -9.76
CA GLY A 43 -1.62 -15.75 -10.40
C GLY A 43 -2.85 -16.11 -9.54
N HIS A 44 -2.81 -15.86 -8.22
CA HIS A 44 -3.88 -16.23 -7.30
C HIS A 44 -4.66 -15.04 -6.75
N ASN A 45 -3.97 -13.98 -6.29
CA ASN A 45 -4.62 -12.84 -5.65
C ASN A 45 -3.78 -11.55 -5.70
N HIS A 46 -3.67 -10.95 -6.89
CA HIS A 46 -2.94 -9.71 -7.11
C HIS A 46 -3.54 -8.49 -6.36
N CYS A 47 -4.82 -8.53 -6.03
CA CYS A 47 -5.54 -7.40 -5.43
C CYS A 47 -5.55 -7.42 -3.90
N TRP A 48 -4.88 -8.39 -3.27
CA TRP A 48 -4.89 -8.54 -1.82
C TRP A 48 -4.26 -7.32 -1.11
N TRP A 49 -4.87 -6.90 0.00
CA TRP A 49 -4.56 -5.64 0.66
C TRP A 49 -3.11 -5.53 1.16
N THR A 50 -2.46 -6.65 1.49
CA THR A 50 -1.07 -6.66 1.99
C THR A 50 -0.01 -6.59 0.89
N ASN A 51 -0.39 -6.65 -0.38
CA ASN A 51 0.58 -6.86 -1.47
C ASN A 51 1.55 -5.68 -1.67
N GLY A 52 1.22 -4.49 -1.16
CA GLY A 52 2.12 -3.34 -1.22
C GLY A 52 3.21 -3.32 -0.14
N PHE A 53 3.03 -4.02 0.98
CA PHE A 53 3.96 -3.92 2.10
C PHE A 53 5.35 -4.47 1.79
N TRP A 54 5.42 -5.56 1.01
CA TRP A 54 6.72 -6.09 0.60
C TRP A 54 7.49 -5.09 -0.26
N GLY A 55 6.82 -4.39 -1.18
CA GLY A 55 7.45 -3.33 -1.98
C GLY A 55 7.93 -2.16 -1.13
N GLY A 56 7.17 -1.79 -0.09
CA GLY A 56 7.62 -0.79 0.88
C GLY A 56 8.89 -1.20 1.61
N ILE A 57 8.95 -2.45 2.07
CA ILE A 57 10.16 -3.01 2.71
C ILE A 57 11.34 -2.97 1.75
N LEU A 58 11.14 -3.37 0.49
CA LEU A 58 12.19 -3.34 -0.54
C LEU A 58 12.70 -1.93 -0.81
N TRP A 59 11.81 -0.92 -0.91
CA TRP A 59 12.23 0.47 -1.06
C TRP A 59 13.01 1.00 0.13
N GLN A 60 12.62 0.65 1.36
CA GLN A 60 13.37 1.00 2.57
C GLN A 60 14.75 0.33 2.60
N LEU A 61 14.84 -0.94 2.21
CA LEU A 61 16.10 -1.66 2.10
C LEU A 61 17.01 -1.04 1.04
N TYR A 62 16.49 -0.77 -0.16
CA TYR A 62 17.24 -0.07 -1.20
C TYR A 62 17.75 1.29 -0.72
N HIS A 63 16.90 2.07 -0.04
CA HIS A 63 17.33 3.34 0.53
C HIS A 63 18.50 3.17 1.51
N ALA A 64 18.43 2.16 2.39
CA ALA A 64 19.39 1.90 3.46
C ALA A 64 20.68 1.18 3.04
N THR A 65 20.69 0.47 1.91
CA THR A 65 21.84 -0.34 1.47
C THR A 65 22.35 -0.02 0.08
N LYS A 66 21.52 0.56 -0.80
CA LYS A 66 21.80 0.77 -2.23
C LYS A 66 22.07 -0.52 -3.03
N GLU A 67 21.60 -1.65 -2.52
CA GLU A 67 21.71 -2.94 -3.20
C GLU A 67 20.64 -3.06 -4.30
N GLU A 68 21.06 -3.21 -5.55
CA GLU A 68 20.20 -3.20 -6.74
C GLU A 68 19.13 -4.31 -6.73
N ILE A 69 19.40 -5.45 -6.10
CA ILE A 69 18.41 -6.54 -5.96
C ILE A 69 17.10 -6.09 -5.31
N TYR A 70 17.16 -5.10 -4.39
CA TYR A 70 15.97 -4.56 -3.76
C TYR A 70 15.20 -3.63 -4.70
N LEU A 71 15.90 -2.82 -5.49
CA LEU A 71 15.31 -1.95 -6.50
C LEU A 71 14.57 -2.80 -7.56
N GLU A 72 15.26 -3.75 -8.15
CA GLU A 72 14.72 -4.63 -9.20
C GLU A 72 13.48 -5.38 -8.72
N ALA A 73 13.54 -5.95 -7.50
CA ALA A 73 12.42 -6.65 -6.91
C ALA A 73 11.23 -5.72 -6.60
N ALA A 74 11.49 -4.48 -6.17
CA ALA A 74 10.43 -3.51 -5.86
C ALA A 74 9.67 -3.10 -7.13
N GLU A 75 10.41 -2.79 -8.20
CA GLU A 75 9.81 -2.42 -9.49
C GLU A 75 9.07 -3.60 -10.14
N GLU A 76 9.58 -4.83 -10.01
CA GLU A 76 8.88 -6.02 -10.50
C GLU A 76 7.57 -6.24 -9.76
N LEU A 77 7.59 -6.13 -8.43
CA LEU A 77 6.38 -6.26 -7.61
C LEU A 77 5.35 -5.20 -8.01
N GLU A 78 5.76 -3.92 -8.15
CA GLU A 78 4.87 -2.84 -8.58
C GLU A 78 4.16 -3.19 -9.90
N ARG A 79 4.91 -3.62 -10.93
CA ARG A 79 4.32 -4.01 -12.23
C ARG A 79 3.29 -5.13 -12.09
N LYS A 80 3.52 -6.10 -11.20
CA LYS A 80 2.55 -7.20 -10.96
C LYS A 80 1.25 -6.71 -10.34
N LEU A 81 1.25 -5.58 -9.64
CA LEU A 81 0.04 -5.01 -9.03
C LEU A 81 -0.85 -4.27 -10.03
N ASP A 82 -0.40 -4.02 -11.27
CA ASP A 82 -1.19 -3.34 -12.31
C ASP A 82 -2.53 -4.03 -12.58
N VAL A 83 -2.60 -5.35 -12.41
CA VAL A 83 -3.84 -6.14 -12.49
C VAL A 83 -4.95 -5.57 -11.59
N ASN A 84 -4.59 -4.99 -10.45
CA ASN A 84 -5.53 -4.39 -9.53
C ASN A 84 -6.16 -3.09 -10.07
N LEU A 85 -5.36 -2.22 -10.71
CA LEU A 85 -5.88 -0.99 -11.32
C LEU A 85 -6.86 -1.27 -12.46
N MET A 86 -6.71 -2.43 -13.11
CA MET A 86 -7.56 -2.86 -14.22
C MET A 86 -8.76 -3.71 -13.77
N ASN A 87 -9.03 -3.81 -12.47
CA ASN A 87 -10.12 -4.64 -11.94
C ASN A 87 -10.98 -3.88 -10.93
N ALA A 88 -11.95 -3.10 -11.44
CA ALA A 88 -12.83 -2.25 -10.64
C ALA A 88 -13.57 -3.00 -9.52
N GLU A 89 -13.92 -4.27 -9.71
CA GLU A 89 -14.65 -5.08 -8.71
C GLU A 89 -13.77 -5.53 -7.54
N LYS A 90 -12.45 -5.53 -7.71
CA LYS A 90 -11.49 -5.93 -6.68
C LYS A 90 -10.88 -4.76 -5.91
N MET A 91 -11.04 -3.54 -6.43
CA MET A 91 -10.56 -2.36 -5.74
C MET A 91 -11.42 -2.06 -4.50
N ASP A 92 -10.73 -1.73 -3.41
CA ASP A 92 -11.28 -1.49 -2.08
C ASP A 92 -10.61 -0.26 -1.43
N HIS A 93 -10.94 0.04 -0.17
CA HIS A 93 -10.30 1.15 0.55
C HIS A 93 -8.80 0.96 0.81
N ASP A 94 -8.25 -0.26 0.66
CA ASP A 94 -6.85 -0.56 0.93
C ASP A 94 -5.91 -0.16 -0.22
N SER A 95 -6.35 0.76 -1.09
CA SER A 95 -5.54 1.30 -2.18
C SER A 95 -4.30 2.01 -1.67
N GLY A 96 -4.38 2.71 -0.53
CA GLY A 96 -3.21 3.33 0.11
C GLY A 96 -2.16 2.29 0.52
N PHE A 97 -2.56 1.20 1.19
CA PHE A 97 -1.63 0.12 1.57
C PHE A 97 -0.94 -0.54 0.39
N LYS A 98 -1.57 -0.53 -0.78
CA LYS A 98 -0.99 -1.11 -1.99
C LYS A 98 -0.06 -0.14 -2.70
N TRP A 99 -0.47 1.12 -2.86
CA TRP A 99 0.17 2.05 -3.81
C TRP A 99 1.06 3.13 -3.18
N LEU A 100 0.83 3.51 -1.91
CA LEU A 100 1.76 4.37 -1.16
C LEU A 100 3.16 3.74 -1.01
N PRO A 101 3.29 2.48 -0.53
CA PRO A 101 4.60 1.87 -0.33
C PRO A 101 5.24 1.33 -1.63
N THR A 102 4.52 1.31 -2.76
CA THR A 102 5.04 0.78 -4.03
C THR A 102 5.26 1.91 -5.04
N ALA A 103 4.25 2.25 -5.84
CA ALA A 103 4.38 3.19 -6.94
C ALA A 103 4.71 4.62 -6.47
N ILE A 104 4.11 5.09 -5.38
CA ILE A 104 4.43 6.43 -4.86
C ILE A 104 5.86 6.46 -4.29
N ALA A 105 6.29 5.39 -3.63
CA ALA A 105 7.69 5.26 -3.20
C ALA A 105 8.65 5.26 -4.40
N ASN A 106 8.35 4.51 -5.46
CA ASN A 106 9.14 4.51 -6.69
C ASN A 106 9.23 5.90 -7.33
N TYR A 107 8.09 6.58 -7.48
CA TYR A 107 8.06 7.95 -8.01
C TYR A 107 8.90 8.91 -7.14
N LYS A 108 8.81 8.82 -5.82
CA LYS A 108 9.61 9.67 -4.92
C LYS A 108 11.11 9.38 -4.96
N VAL A 109 11.50 8.12 -5.18
CA VAL A 109 12.91 7.70 -5.19
C VAL A 109 13.55 7.89 -6.57
N GLN A 110 12.83 7.55 -7.63
CA GLN A 110 13.35 7.44 -9.00
C GLN A 110 12.71 8.41 -10.00
N GLY A 111 11.66 9.13 -9.62
CA GLY A 111 10.95 10.07 -10.51
C GLY A 111 10.18 9.40 -11.65
N LYS A 112 9.86 8.10 -11.55
CA LYS A 112 9.21 7.32 -12.62
C LYS A 112 7.80 7.84 -12.95
N PRO A 113 7.54 8.35 -14.17
CA PRO A 113 6.22 8.85 -14.56
C PRO A 113 5.13 7.77 -14.54
N GLU A 114 5.47 6.52 -14.86
CA GLU A 114 4.53 5.40 -14.83
C GLU A 114 4.05 5.11 -13.41
N SER A 115 4.95 5.21 -12.43
CA SER A 115 4.63 5.03 -11.02
C SER A 115 3.79 6.18 -10.47
N ARG A 116 4.06 7.42 -10.91
CA ARG A 116 3.18 8.57 -10.66
C ARG A 116 1.76 8.31 -11.18
N ASN A 117 1.64 7.83 -12.42
CA ASN A 117 0.35 7.52 -13.03
C ASN A 117 -0.41 6.43 -12.25
N ARG A 118 0.27 5.35 -11.83
CA ARG A 118 -0.34 4.31 -10.96
C ARG A 118 -0.87 4.88 -9.66
N GLY A 119 -0.08 5.75 -8.99
CA GLY A 119 -0.50 6.41 -7.77
C GLY A 119 -1.76 7.25 -7.96
N LEU A 120 -1.85 8.03 -9.04
CA LEU A 120 -3.03 8.85 -9.35
C LEU A 120 -4.27 8.00 -9.67
N LEU A 121 -4.12 6.93 -10.46
CA LEU A 121 -5.22 5.98 -10.71
C LEU A 121 -5.74 5.33 -9.42
N ALA A 122 -4.84 4.99 -8.50
CA ALA A 122 -5.21 4.46 -7.20
C ALA A 122 -5.94 5.50 -6.34
N ALA A 123 -5.51 6.75 -6.36
CA ALA A 123 -6.15 7.86 -5.64
C ALA A 123 -7.54 8.16 -6.19
N ASP A 124 -7.70 8.19 -7.52
CA ASP A 124 -9.01 8.36 -8.18
C ASP A 124 -9.98 7.25 -7.79
N ASN A 125 -9.51 6.01 -7.77
CA ASN A 125 -10.35 4.91 -7.32
C ASN A 125 -10.75 5.05 -5.85
N LEU A 126 -9.80 5.35 -4.96
CA LEU A 126 -10.10 5.52 -3.53
C LEU A 126 -11.10 6.67 -3.30
N ALA A 127 -10.93 7.79 -4.00
CA ALA A 127 -11.84 8.93 -3.98
C ALA A 127 -13.24 8.54 -4.48
N GLY A 128 -13.33 7.73 -5.55
CA GLY A 128 -14.60 7.22 -6.10
C GLY A 128 -15.40 6.34 -5.14
N ARG A 129 -14.81 5.87 -4.03
CA ARG A 129 -15.50 5.11 -2.97
C ARG A 129 -16.14 5.99 -1.91
N PHE A 130 -16.02 7.31 -2.01
CA PHE A 130 -16.59 8.24 -1.04
C PHE A 130 -18.12 8.28 -1.10
N ASN A 131 -18.76 8.02 0.03
CA ASN A 131 -20.17 8.21 0.24
C ASN A 131 -20.40 9.65 0.76
N HIS A 132 -20.93 10.52 -0.10
CA HIS A 132 -21.14 11.93 0.23
C HIS A 132 -22.21 12.17 1.30
N VAL A 133 -23.24 11.32 1.39
CA VAL A 133 -24.30 11.44 2.42
C VAL A 133 -23.75 11.06 3.79
N GLY A 134 -23.04 9.93 3.86
CA GLY A 134 -22.45 9.42 5.11
C GLY A 134 -21.11 10.07 5.48
N ARG A 135 -20.48 10.80 4.54
CA ARG A 135 -19.17 11.43 4.67
C ARG A 135 -18.04 10.46 5.04
N PHE A 136 -18.05 9.26 4.45
CA PHE A 136 -17.00 8.25 4.66
C PHE A 136 -16.61 7.56 3.36
N ILE A 137 -15.47 6.88 3.37
CA ILE A 137 -14.97 6.05 2.27
C ILE A 137 -15.42 4.63 2.54
N ARG A 138 -16.16 4.04 1.61
CA ARG A 138 -16.64 2.66 1.74
C ARG A 138 -15.48 1.68 1.79
N ALA A 139 -15.44 0.84 2.82
CA ALA A 139 -14.37 -0.12 3.05
C ALA A 139 -14.30 -1.19 1.94
N TRP A 140 -15.27 -2.12 1.93
CA TRP A 140 -15.26 -3.26 1.01
C TRP A 140 -16.46 -3.25 0.05
N ASN A 141 -16.35 -4.10 -0.98
CA ASN A 141 -17.44 -4.32 -1.94
C ASN A 141 -18.44 -5.34 -1.36
N GLY A 142 -19.73 -5.16 -1.63
CA GLY A 142 -20.81 -5.96 -1.00
C GLY A 142 -20.82 -7.45 -1.36
N GLY A 143 -20.22 -7.84 -2.50
CA GLY A 143 -20.33 -9.20 -3.04
C GLY A 143 -19.37 -10.25 -2.47
N ALA A 144 -18.35 -9.87 -1.70
CA ALA A 144 -17.34 -10.82 -1.20
C ALA A 144 -17.78 -11.59 0.05
N TYR A 145 -18.89 -11.20 0.69
CA TYR A 145 -19.35 -11.75 1.96
C TYR A 145 -20.87 -11.93 1.97
N LYS A 146 -21.39 -12.85 2.81
CA LYS A 146 -22.84 -13.08 2.96
C LYS A 146 -23.61 -11.89 3.55
N THR A 147 -22.93 -10.81 3.95
CA THR A 147 -23.52 -9.62 4.57
C THR A 147 -23.32 -8.40 3.67
N GLU A 148 -24.35 -7.56 3.57
CA GLU A 148 -24.29 -6.28 2.85
C GLU A 148 -23.37 -5.30 3.61
N ARG A 149 -22.25 -4.91 3.00
CA ARG A 149 -21.21 -4.05 3.61
C ARG A 149 -21.05 -2.71 2.91
N THR A 150 -21.94 -2.36 1.97
CA THR A 150 -21.84 -1.10 1.21
C THR A 150 -21.89 0.16 2.08
N GLY A 151 -22.42 0.07 3.30
CA GLY A 151 -22.45 1.16 4.28
C GLY A 151 -21.30 1.18 5.29
N TRP A 152 -20.27 0.33 5.15
CA TRP A 152 -19.24 0.19 6.18
C TRP A 152 -18.03 1.09 5.93
N ALA A 153 -17.55 1.72 7.00
CA ALA A 153 -16.22 2.29 7.13
C ALA A 153 -15.45 1.50 8.21
N ILE A 154 -14.14 1.38 8.07
CA ILE A 154 -13.26 0.66 8.99
C ILE A 154 -12.08 1.56 9.33
N ILE A 155 -11.58 1.44 10.57
CA ILE A 155 -10.59 2.35 11.16
C ILE A 155 -9.26 2.42 10.37
N ASP A 156 -8.85 1.32 9.76
CA ASP A 156 -7.65 1.22 8.92
C ASP A 156 -7.72 2.06 7.64
N CYS A 157 -8.91 2.51 7.22
CA CYS A 157 -9.05 3.47 6.14
C CYS A 157 -8.30 4.79 6.43
N MET A 158 -8.09 5.14 7.70
CA MET A 158 -7.25 6.28 8.10
C MET A 158 -5.82 6.17 7.56
N MET A 159 -5.27 4.95 7.47
CA MET A 159 -3.94 4.70 6.92
C MET A 159 -3.89 4.79 5.39
N ASN A 160 -5.05 4.84 4.73
CA ASN A 160 -5.18 4.95 3.29
C ASN A 160 -5.40 6.41 2.83
N LEU A 161 -5.81 7.31 3.72
CA LEU A 161 -5.97 8.74 3.43
C LEU A 161 -4.70 9.45 2.92
N PRO A 162 -3.48 9.09 3.34
CA PRO A 162 -2.27 9.72 2.79
C PRO A 162 -2.15 9.60 1.26
N LEU A 163 -2.80 8.62 0.63
CA LEU A 163 -2.87 8.52 -0.83
C LEU A 163 -3.62 9.70 -1.45
N LEU A 164 -4.71 10.13 -0.82
CA LEU A 164 -5.50 11.27 -1.26
C LEU A 164 -4.78 12.60 -0.96
N TYR A 165 -4.13 12.72 0.20
CA TYR A 165 -3.32 13.92 0.49
C TYR A 165 -2.16 14.07 -0.50
N TRP A 166 -1.47 12.97 -0.84
CA TRP A 166 -0.45 13.01 -1.89
C TRP A 166 -1.02 13.43 -3.25
N ALA A 167 -2.19 12.91 -3.65
CA ALA A 167 -2.82 13.30 -4.92
C ALA A 167 -3.25 14.78 -4.94
N TYR A 168 -3.68 15.33 -3.79
CA TYR A 168 -3.92 16.77 -3.64
C TYR A 168 -2.64 17.57 -3.83
N GLU A 169 -1.54 17.19 -3.16
CA GLU A 169 -0.24 17.87 -3.32
C GLU A 169 0.27 17.81 -4.78
N GLU A 170 0.00 16.71 -5.47
CA GLU A 170 0.50 16.45 -6.82
C GLU A 170 -0.31 17.15 -7.93
N LEU A 171 -1.62 17.38 -7.73
CA LEU A 171 -2.52 17.92 -8.76
C LEU A 171 -3.19 19.24 -8.37
N GLU A 172 -3.05 19.67 -7.12
CA GLU A 172 -3.77 20.80 -6.52
C GLU A 172 -5.29 20.68 -6.62
N ASP A 173 -5.81 19.46 -6.79
CA ASP A 173 -7.25 19.20 -6.89
C ASP A 173 -7.88 19.07 -5.49
N PRO A 174 -8.72 20.03 -5.06
CA PRO A 174 -9.24 20.08 -3.70
C PRO A 174 -10.13 18.89 -3.34
N ARG A 175 -10.66 18.14 -4.32
CA ARG A 175 -11.55 17.00 -4.05
C ARG A 175 -10.88 15.96 -3.15
N TYR A 176 -9.59 15.69 -3.35
CA TYR A 176 -8.89 14.66 -2.58
C TYR A 176 -8.72 15.06 -1.11
N LEU A 177 -8.34 16.33 -0.86
CA LEU A 177 -8.23 16.89 0.48
C LEU A 177 -9.58 16.87 1.19
N GLN A 178 -10.64 17.32 0.51
CA GLN A 178 -12.00 17.36 1.07
C GLN A 178 -12.51 15.97 1.45
N ILE A 179 -12.36 14.98 0.55
CA ILE A 179 -12.77 13.59 0.81
C ILE A 179 -12.02 13.01 2.01
N ALA A 180 -10.70 13.20 2.07
CA ALA A 180 -9.88 12.67 3.15
C ALA A 180 -10.24 13.32 4.50
N ALA A 181 -10.39 14.65 4.54
CA ALA A 181 -10.79 15.37 5.74
C ALA A 181 -12.19 14.95 6.23
N MET A 182 -13.17 14.85 5.31
CA MET A 182 -14.52 14.41 5.65
C MET A 182 -14.55 12.99 6.23
N HIS A 183 -13.75 12.07 5.68
CA HIS A 183 -13.61 10.74 6.26
C HIS A 183 -13.01 10.78 7.66
N ALA A 184 -11.91 11.53 7.84
CA ALA A 184 -11.22 11.67 9.12
C ALA A 184 -12.14 12.25 10.21
N ASP A 185 -12.92 13.29 9.89
CA ASP A 185 -13.91 13.87 10.80
C ASP A 185 -14.97 12.84 11.22
N THR A 186 -15.46 12.04 10.27
CA THR A 186 -16.44 10.98 10.54
C THR A 186 -15.84 9.91 11.44
N VAL A 187 -14.60 9.50 11.20
CA VAL A 187 -13.88 8.55 12.07
C VAL A 187 -13.71 9.13 13.47
N MET A 188 -13.23 10.36 13.60
CA MET A 188 -13.05 11.03 14.89
C MET A 188 -14.36 11.08 15.69
N LYS A 189 -15.48 11.38 15.01
CA LYS A 189 -16.80 11.48 15.65
C LYS A 189 -17.38 10.15 16.12
N TYR A 190 -17.17 9.05 15.38
CA TYR A 190 -17.92 7.80 15.60
C TYR A 190 -17.06 6.58 16.01
N PHE A 191 -15.75 6.59 15.75
CA PHE A 191 -14.87 5.44 15.98
C PHE A 191 -14.08 5.57 17.28
N VAL A 192 -13.64 6.79 17.60
CA VAL A 192 -12.91 7.08 18.84
C VAL A 192 -13.92 7.16 19.99
N ARG A 193 -13.66 6.41 21.06
CA ARG A 193 -14.54 6.26 22.22
C ARG A 193 -13.80 6.62 23.50
#